data_AF-A0A2X2C277-F1
#
_entry.id   AF-A0A2X2C277-F1
#
_cell.length_a   1.000
_cell.length_b   1.000
_cell.length_c   1.000
_cell.angle_alpha   90.00
_cell.angle_beta   90.00
_cell.angle_gamma   90.00
#
_symmetry.space_group_name_H-M   'P 1'
#
loop_
_entity.id
_entity.type
_entity.pdbx_description
1 polymer ?
#
loop_
_entity_poly.entity_id
_entity_poly.type
_entity_poly.pdbx_seq_one_letter_code
_entity_poly.pdbx_strand_id
1 'polypeptide(L)'
;MPLIKIPRQKIPGEVTIISADRLIDERTTEPYYQVLINIKDYTLLADNKNKLKAGMPVDVFIKTGDRSLLNYLFKPVLDRLHTSLTEE
;
A
#
# COMPACT_ATOMS: atom_id res chain seq x y z
N MET A 1 14.53 27.28 -21.41
CA MET A 1 15.00 25.91 -21.15
C MET A 1 13.78 25.05 -20.81
N PRO A 2 13.34 24.11 -21.67
CA PRO A 2 12.19 23.27 -21.36
C PRO A 2 12.61 22.15 -20.39
N LEU A 3 11.83 21.97 -19.32
CA LEU A 3 11.99 20.86 -18.39
C LEU A 3 11.60 19.57 -19.10
N ILE A 4 12.56 18.67 -19.30
CA ILE A 4 12.31 17.30 -19.75
C ILE A 4 11.42 16.63 -18.70
N LYS A 5 10.14 16.46 -19.02
CA LYS A 5 9.21 15.63 -18.22
C LYS A 5 9.63 14.18 -18.42
N ILE A 6 10.45 13.66 -17.50
CA ILE A 6 10.71 12.23 -17.42
C ILE A 6 9.37 11.56 -17.06
N PRO A 7 8.84 10.63 -17.88
CA PRO A 7 7.62 9.93 -17.53
C PRO A 7 7.85 9.17 -16.22
N ARG A 8 7.13 9.54 -15.16
CA ARG A 8 7.09 8.75 -13.92
C ARG A 8 6.31 7.48 -14.22
N GLN A 9 7.01 6.40 -14.57
CA GLN A 9 6.38 5.09 -14.69
C GLN A 9 5.83 4.69 -13.34
N LYS A 10 4.51 4.54 -13.28
CA LYS A 10 3.82 4.05 -12.10
C LYS A 10 3.88 2.53 -12.14
N ILE A 11 4.47 1.94 -11.12
CA ILE A 11 4.61 0.50 -11.01
C ILE A 11 3.56 0.02 -10.01
N PRO A 12 2.69 -0.94 -10.38
CA PRO A 12 1.76 -1.51 -9.43
C PRO A 12 2.52 -2.32 -8.38
N GLY A 13 2.15 -2.13 -7.11
CA GLY A 13 2.69 -2.87 -5.97
C GLY A 13 1.58 -3.16 -4.97
N GLU A 14 1.79 -4.19 -4.16
CA GLU A 14 0.85 -4.62 -3.13
C GLU A 14 1.50 -4.45 -1.76
N VAL A 15 0.79 -3.83 -0.81
CA VAL A 15 1.24 -3.74 0.57
C VAL A 15 1.08 -5.12 1.20
N THR A 16 2.19 -5.74 1.58
CA THR A 16 2.20 -7.09 2.17
C THR A 16 2.27 -7.07 3.69
N ILE A 17 2.93 -6.08 4.28
CA ILE A 17 3.11 -5.97 5.73
C ILE A 17 2.94 -4.51 6.14
N ILE A 18 2.26 -4.32 7.26
CA ILE A 18 2.18 -3.04 7.99
C ILE A 18 2.73 -3.31 9.39
N SER A 19 3.58 -2.42 9.91
CA SER A 19 4.11 -2.54 11.27
C SER A 19 2.97 -2.51 12.28
N ALA A 20 3.03 -3.38 13.28
CA ALA A 20 2.08 -3.37 14.39
C ALA A 20 2.26 -2.11 15.25
N ASP A 21 3.51 -1.66 15.37
CA ASP A 21 3.86 -0.50 16.16
C ASP A 21 3.83 0.79 15.34
N ARG A 22 3.41 1.85 16.01
CA ARG A 22 3.47 3.22 15.53
C ARG A 22 4.84 3.81 15.85
N LEU A 23 5.55 4.21 14.83
CA LEU A 23 6.86 4.86 14.94
C LEU A 23 6.69 6.38 14.99
N ILE A 24 7.74 7.09 15.42
CA ILE A 24 7.77 8.55 15.47
C ILE A 24 8.95 8.99 14.61
N ASP A 25 8.72 9.94 13.69
CA ASP A 25 9.80 10.58 12.95
C ASP A 25 10.50 11.58 13.88
N GLU A 26 11.78 11.37 14.16
CA GLU A 26 12.56 12.22 15.06
C GLU A 26 12.66 13.68 14.59
N ARG A 27 12.51 13.93 13.29
CA ARG A 27 12.67 15.26 12.70
C ARG A 27 11.36 16.04 12.66
N THR A 28 10.24 15.36 12.45
CA THR A 28 8.90 15.99 12.32
C THR A 28 8.03 15.78 13.55
N THR A 29 8.41 14.85 14.44
CA THR A 29 7.60 14.37 15.58
C THR A 29 6.24 13.78 15.18
N GLU A 30 6.04 13.51 13.89
CA GLU A 30 4.80 12.94 13.38
C GLU A 30 4.81 11.41 13.51
N PRO A 31 3.70 10.80 13.97
CA PRO A 31 3.60 9.36 14.03
C PRO A 31 3.40 8.76 12.63
N TYR A 32 4.05 7.63 12.36
CA TYR A 32 3.90 6.89 11.11
C TYR A 32 3.93 5.37 11.33
N TYR A 33 3.49 4.63 10.31
CA TYR A 33 3.58 3.17 10.25
C TYR A 33 4.52 2.77 9.13
N GLN A 34 5.38 1.79 9.39
CA GLN A 34 6.24 1.23 8.36
C GLN A 34 5.44 0.21 7.54
N VAL A 35 5.60 0.24 6.23
CA VAL A 35 4.96 -0.74 5.33
C VAL A 35 6.01 -1.42 4.44
N LEU A 36 5.80 -2.69 4.15
CA LEU A 36 6.54 -3.42 3.13
C LEU A 36 5.64 -3.59 1.91
N ILE A 37 6.16 -3.18 0.75
CA ILE A 37 5.43 -3.22 -0.52
C ILE A 37 6.15 -4.20 -1.44
N ASN A 38 5.43 -5.21 -1.90
CA ASN A 38 5.93 -6.16 -2.88
C ASN A 38 5.55 -5.72 -4.29
N ILE A 39 6.53 -5.67 -5.18
CA ILE A 39 6.35 -5.33 -6.59
C ILE A 39 6.38 -6.64 -7.38
N LYS A 40 5.20 -7.14 -7.77
CA LYS A 40 5.08 -8.43 -8.48
C LYS A 40 5.59 -8.36 -9.92
N ASP A 41 5.39 -7.23 -10.59
CA ASP A 41 5.74 -7.06 -12.00
C ASP A 41 6.79 -5.96 -12.21
N TYR A 42 8.06 -6.35 -12.14
CA TYR A 42 9.18 -5.49 -12.49
C TYR A 42 9.52 -5.54 -13.99
N THR A 43 8.84 -6.36 -14.78
CA THR A 43 9.13 -6.54 -16.21
C THR A 43 8.77 -5.30 -17.03
N LEU A 44 7.83 -4.49 -16.54
CA LEU A 44 7.51 -3.15 -17.06
C LEU A 44 8.73 -2.20 -17.10
N LEU A 45 9.76 -2.48 -16.30
CA LEU A 45 11.00 -1.72 -16.22
C LEU A 45 12.14 -2.37 -17.01
N ALA A 46 11.98 -3.60 -17.51
CA ALA A 46 13.01 -4.33 -18.22
C ALA A 46 13.23 -3.79 -19.65
N ASP A 47 12.17 -3.28 -20.29
CA ASP A 47 12.22 -2.71 -21.65
C ASP A 47 12.85 -1.31 -21.68
N ASN A 48 12.79 -0.59 -20.56
CA ASN A 48 13.43 0.69 -20.42
C ASN A 48 14.81 0.45 -19.81
N LYS A 49 15.88 1.06 -20.34
CA LYS A 49 17.28 0.86 -19.92
C LYS A 49 17.60 1.16 -18.43
N ASN A 50 16.59 1.35 -17.59
CA ASN A 50 16.63 1.69 -16.18
C ASN A 50 16.09 0.54 -15.33
N LYS A 51 16.93 -0.45 -15.06
CA LYS A 51 16.66 -1.47 -14.05
C LYS A 51 16.53 -0.80 -12.67
N LEU A 52 15.52 -1.18 -11.87
CA LEU A 52 15.44 -0.78 -10.47
C LEU A 52 16.71 -1.21 -9.72
N LYS A 53 17.23 -0.31 -8.89
CA LYS A 53 18.38 -0.57 -8.03
C LYS A 53 18.00 -0.25 -6.59
N ALA A 54 18.59 -0.99 -5.65
CA ALA A 54 18.48 -0.66 -4.24
C ALA A 54 18.99 0.77 -3.98
N GLY A 55 18.31 1.49 -3.08
CA GLY A 55 18.62 2.88 -2.75
C GLY A 55 18.09 3.91 -3.74
N MET A 56 17.41 3.49 -4.81
CA MET A 56 16.70 4.42 -5.69
C MET A 56 15.53 5.07 -4.92
N PRO A 57 15.44 6.40 -4.86
CA PRO A 57 14.33 7.07 -4.20
C PRO A 57 13.04 6.80 -4.99
N VAL A 58 11.95 6.61 -4.27
CA VAL A 58 10.63 6.33 -4.85
C VAL A 58 9.57 7.18 -4.16
N ASP A 59 8.60 7.63 -4.95
CA ASP A 59 7.37 8.20 -4.44
C ASP A 59 6.30 7.12 -4.45
N VAL A 60 5.69 6.85 -3.30
CA VAL A 60 4.65 5.82 -3.17
C VAL A 60 3.30 6.51 -2.96
N PHE A 61 2.31 6.09 -3.76
CA PHE A 61 0.93 6.48 -3.55
C PHE A 61 0.10 5.25 -3.16
N ILE A 62 -0.24 5.16 -1.88
CA ILE A 62 -1.04 4.06 -1.35
C ILE A 62 -2.52 4.42 -1.48
N LYS A 63 -3.25 3.65 -2.29
CA LYS A 63 -4.70 3.68 -2.29
C LYS A 63 -5.20 2.83 -1.13
N THR A 64 -5.42 3.45 0.03
CA THR A 64 -6.20 2.80 1.09
C THR A 64 -7.61 2.64 0.53
N GLY A 65 -8.13 1.41 0.53
CA GLY A 65 -9.32 1.05 -0.27
C GLY A 65 -10.47 2.03 -0.09
N ASP A 66 -11.32 2.15 -1.11
CA ASP A 66 -12.59 2.83 -0.97
C ASP A 66 -13.31 2.19 0.21
N ARG A 67 -13.56 2.93 1.29
CA ARG A 67 -14.51 2.48 2.32
C ARG A 67 -15.86 2.35 1.61
N SER A 68 -16.12 1.21 0.98
CA SER A 68 -17.41 0.95 0.37
C SER A 68 -18.42 0.96 1.50
N LEU A 69 -19.42 1.84 1.43
CA LEU A 69 -20.54 1.87 2.38
C LEU A 69 -21.17 0.47 2.52
N LEU A 70 -21.13 -0.31 1.43
CA LEU A 70 -21.56 -1.70 1.40
C LEU A 70 -20.81 -2.58 2.42
N ASN A 71 -19.51 -2.37 2.60
CA ASN A 71 -18.69 -3.13 3.56
C ASN A 71 -19.06 -2.77 5.01
N TYR A 72 -19.51 -1.55 5.27
CA TYR A 72 -20.08 -1.17 6.58
C TYR A 72 -21.46 -1.78 6.80
N LEU A 73 -22.29 -1.84 5.76
CA LEU A 73 -23.65 -2.38 5.85
C LEU A 73 -23.66 -3.90 6.07
N PHE A 74 -22.76 -4.64 5.43
CA PHE A 74 -22.71 -6.11 5.56
C PHE A 74 -21.90 -6.62 6.74
N LYS A 75 -21.02 -5.81 7.34
CA LYS A 75 -20.23 -6.20 8.52
C LYS A 75 -21.08 -6.82 9.65
N PRO A 76 -22.16 -6.18 10.15
CA PRO A 76 -22.99 -6.76 11.21
C PRO A 76 -23.76 -8.02 10.80
N VAL A 77 -24.00 -8.25 9.51
CA VAL A 77 -24.68 -9.46 9.02
C VAL A 77 -23.72 -10.64 9.04
N LEU A 78 -22.51 -10.46 8.52
CA LEU A 78 -21.46 -11.48 8.57
C LEU A 78 -21.06 -11.79 10.02
N ASP A 79 -20.93 -10.77 10.87
CA ASP A 79 -20.59 -10.95 12.29
C ASP A 79 -21.62 -11.81 13.03
N ARG A 80 -22.91 -11.75 12.67
CA ARG A 80 -23.97 -12.56 13.29
C ARG A 80 -24.01 -14.01 12.81
N LEU A 81 -23.63 -14.28 11.56
CA LEU A 81 -23.58 -15.64 11.02
C LEU A 81 -22.47 -16.48 11.67
N HIS A 82 -21.39 -15.84 12.13
CA HIS A 82 -20.33 -16.51 12.88
C HIS A 82 -20.69 -16.81 14.34
N THR A 83 -21.59 -16.03 14.96
CA THR A 83 -21.99 -16.24 16.36
C THR A 83 -23.10 -17.28 16.52
N SER A 84 -23.92 -17.52 15.48
CA SER A 84 -25.04 -18.48 15.57
C SER A 84 -24.66 -19.95 15.44
N LEU A 85 -23.37 -20.27 15.28
CA LEU A 85 -22.87 -21.64 15.10
C LEU A 85 -21.92 -22.09 16.24
N THR A 86 -21.80 -21.30 17.32
CA THR A 86 -20.93 -21.64 18.47
C THR A 86 -21.64 -21.46 19.82
N GLU A 87 -22.96 -21.66 19.86
CA GLU A 87 -23.68 -21.87 21.12
C GLU A 87 -24.14 -23.33 21.20
N GLU A 88 -23.14 -24.22 21.39
CA GLU A 88 -23.09 -25.39 22.28
C GLU A 88 -21.64 -25.90 22.38
#